data_AF-A0A2V5ITV6-F1
#
_entry.id   AF-A0A2V5ITV6-F1
#
_cell.length_a   1.000
_cell.length_b   1.000
_cell.length_c   1.000
_cell.angle_alpha   90.00
_cell.angle_beta   90.00
_cell.angle_gamma   90.00
#
_symmetry.space_group_name_H-M   'P 1'
#
loop_
_entity.id
_entity.type
_entity.pdbx_description
1 polymer ?
#
loop_
_entity_poly.entity_id
_entity_poly.type
_entity_poly.pdbx_seq_one_letter_code
_entity_poly.pdbx_strand_id
1 'polypeptide(L)'
;MGDCQSLGDCDDQRIGRIYEYLDGALSREDLGEIKAHLDGCTDCASEYDLECVIRSVVKRSCKEAAPDTLKAAILSRLHEGRSAAV
;
A
#
# COMPACT_ATOMS: atom_id res chain seq x y z
N MET A 1 -21.82 -15.87 4.71
CA MET A 1 -21.80 -14.52 5.31
C MET A 1 -20.53 -14.43 6.13
N GLY A 2 -19.52 -13.75 5.63
CA GLY A 2 -18.25 -13.54 6.33
C GLY A 2 -18.40 -12.39 7.31
N ASP A 3 -18.17 -12.68 8.57
CA ASP A 3 -18.17 -11.77 9.70
C ASP A 3 -17.09 -10.68 9.52
N CYS A 4 -17.50 -9.56 8.92
CA CYS A 4 -16.70 -8.33 8.87
C CYS A 4 -16.54 -7.66 10.26
N GLN A 5 -17.02 -8.32 11.33
CA GLN A 5 -17.15 -7.81 12.69
C GLN A 5 -15.83 -7.76 13.48
N SER A 6 -14.73 -8.32 12.96
CA SER A 6 -13.45 -8.35 13.66
C SER A 6 -12.46 -7.23 13.28
N LEU A 7 -12.77 -6.36 12.30
CA LEU A 7 -11.87 -5.28 11.84
C LEU A 7 -12.32 -3.85 12.17
N GLY A 8 -13.32 -3.69 13.04
CA GLY A 8 -13.82 -2.38 13.46
C GLY A 8 -15.24 -2.15 12.99
N ASP A 9 -16.12 -1.82 13.93
CA ASP A 9 -17.57 -1.69 13.76
C ASP A 9 -18.00 -0.46 12.93
N CYS A 10 -17.05 0.41 12.55
CA CYS A 10 -17.30 1.57 11.70
C CYS A 10 -16.63 1.40 10.34
N ASP A 11 -17.38 1.71 9.28
CA ASP A 11 -16.91 1.75 7.89
C ASP A 11 -15.57 2.52 7.77
N ASP A 12 -15.42 3.60 8.56
CA ASP A 12 -14.23 4.44 8.64
C ASP A 12 -12.97 3.69 9.12
N GLN A 13 -13.08 2.78 10.09
CA GLN A 13 -11.92 2.05 10.63
C GLN A 13 -11.45 0.95 9.66
N ARG A 14 -12.40 0.32 8.96
CA ARG A 14 -12.13 -0.67 7.91
C ARG A 14 -11.37 -0.04 6.76
N ILE A 15 -11.86 1.11 6.28
CA ILE A 15 -11.22 1.88 5.21
C ILE A 15 -9.85 2.42 5.66
N GLY A 16 -9.73 2.90 6.89
CA GLY A 16 -8.46 3.33 7.47
C GLY A 16 -7.36 2.26 7.39
N ARG A 17 -7.69 1.01 7.76
CA ARG A 17 -6.74 -0.11 7.67
C ARG A 17 -6.34 -0.46 6.24
N ILE A 18 -7.26 -0.35 5.27
CA ILE A 18 -6.95 -0.52 3.84
C ILE A 18 -5.95 0.54 3.37
N TYR A 19 -6.11 1.79 3.82
CA TYR A 19 -5.13 2.85 3.56
C TYR A 19 -3.78 2.56 4.18
N GLU A 20 -3.72 2.18 5.45
CA GLU A 20 -2.48 1.82 6.13
C GLU A 20 -1.75 0.67 5.42
N TYR A 21 -2.50 -0.30 4.91
CA TYR A 21 -1.97 -1.39 4.07
C TYR A 21 -1.42 -0.88 2.73
N LEU A 22 -2.15 -0.02 2.03
CA LEU A 22 -1.76 0.57 0.75
C LEU A 22 -0.56 1.53 0.85
N ASP A 23 -0.39 2.20 1.98
CA ASP A 23 0.74 3.08 2.29
C ASP A 23 1.94 2.33 2.87
N GLY A 24 1.76 1.05 3.25
CA GLY A 24 2.81 0.24 3.87
C GLY A 24 3.16 0.69 5.29
N ALA A 25 2.22 1.34 5.98
CA ALA A 25 2.37 1.83 7.35
C ALA A 25 2.11 0.74 8.41
N LEU A 26 1.67 -0.44 7.99
CA LEU A 26 1.35 -1.57 8.87
C LEU A 26 2.59 -2.35 9.32
N SER A 27 2.50 -2.93 10.52
CA SER A 27 3.49 -3.90 11.01
C SER A 27 3.40 -5.22 10.20
N ARG A 28 4.43 -6.07 10.30
CA ARG A 28 4.41 -7.37 9.60
C ARG A 28 3.27 -8.28 10.05
N GLU A 29 2.85 -8.15 11.30
CA GLU A 29 1.77 -8.92 11.90
C GLU A 29 0.43 -8.45 11.30
N ASP A 30 0.19 -7.14 11.31
CA ASP A 30 -1.03 -6.53 10.75
C ASP A 30 -1.17 -6.77 9.24
N LEU A 31 -0.05 -6.79 8.50
CA LEU A 31 -0.04 -7.12 7.07
C LEU A 31 -0.62 -8.51 6.77
N GLY A 32 -0.33 -9.48 7.63
CA GLY A 32 -0.83 -10.85 7.49
C GLY A 32 -2.33 -10.92 7.76
N GLU A 33 -2.77 -10.26 8.83
CA GLU A 33 -4.18 -10.23 9.24
C GLU A 33 -5.07 -9.56 8.19
N ILE A 34 -4.67 -8.40 7.69
CA ILE A 34 -5.48 -7.69 6.69
C ILE A 34 -5.49 -8.44 5.34
N LYS A 35 -4.39 -9.08 4.97
CA LYS A 35 -4.34 -9.90 3.75
C LYS A 35 -5.28 -11.11 3.84
N ALA A 36 -5.30 -11.80 4.99
CA ALA A 36 -6.22 -12.90 5.22
C ALA A 36 -7.68 -12.42 5.17
N HIS A 37 -7.96 -11.23 5.68
CA HIS A 37 -9.28 -10.62 5.62
C HIS A 37 -9.71 -10.27 4.18
N LEU A 38 -8.81 -9.66 3.38
CA LEU A 38 -9.08 -9.36 1.97
C LEU A 38 -9.36 -10.61 1.14
N ASP A 39 -8.75 -11.75 1.49
CA ASP A 39 -9.02 -13.04 0.83
C ASP A 39 -10.39 -13.64 1.24
N GLY A 40 -10.80 -13.44 2.48
CA GLY A 40 -12.07 -13.95 3.03
C GLY A 40 -13.28 -13.03 2.83
N CYS A 41 -13.09 -11.75 2.50
CA CYS A 41 -14.15 -10.74 2.42
C CYS A 41 -14.17 -10.05 1.05
N THR A 42 -15.18 -10.38 0.24
CA THR A 42 -15.36 -9.81 -1.11
C THR A 42 -15.67 -8.31 -1.09
N ASP A 43 -16.32 -7.83 -0.04
CA ASP A 43 -16.68 -6.42 0.12
C ASP A 43 -15.41 -5.56 0.29
N CYS A 44 -14.58 -5.91 1.27
CA CYS A 44 -13.30 -5.25 1.50
C CYS A 44 -12.31 -5.39 0.34
N ALA A 45 -12.33 -6.54 -0.37
CA ALA A 45 -11.55 -6.72 -1.58
C ALA A 45 -11.98 -5.76 -2.70
N SER A 46 -13.28 -5.50 -2.82
CA SER A 46 -13.83 -4.55 -3.80
C SER A 46 -13.44 -3.11 -3.48
N GLU A 47 -13.50 -2.73 -2.20
CA GLU A 47 -13.06 -1.40 -1.74
C GLU A 47 -11.54 -1.21 -1.94
N TYR A 48 -10.74 -2.24 -1.65
CA TYR A 48 -9.30 -2.22 -1.92
C TYR A 48 -8.98 -2.03 -3.42
N ASP A 49 -9.72 -2.71 -4.30
CA ASP A 49 -9.55 -2.57 -5.75
C ASP A 49 -9.90 -1.15 -6.22
N LEU A 50 -11.00 -0.60 -5.73
CA LEU A 50 -11.41 0.78 -5.99
C LEU A 50 -10.31 1.76 -5.58
N GLU A 51 -9.75 1.63 -4.38
CA GLU A 51 -8.66 2.49 -3.90
C GLU A 51 -7.38 2.33 -4.74
N CYS A 52 -7.08 1.12 -5.23
CA CYS A 52 -5.97 0.89 -6.14
C CYS A 52 -6.16 1.63 -7.48
N VAL A 53 -7.39 1.60 -8.02
CA VAL A 53 -7.75 2.34 -9.24
C VAL A 53 -7.64 3.85 -9.01
N ILE A 54 -8.15 4.37 -7.90
CA ILE A 54 -8.06 5.80 -7.56
C ILE A 54 -6.60 6.23 -7.48
N ARG A 55 -5.75 5.51 -6.73
CA ARG A 55 -4.31 5.82 -6.61
C ARG A 55 -3.61 5.76 -7.97
N SER A 56 -4.00 4.83 -8.84
CA SER A 56 -3.47 4.73 -10.21
C SER A 56 -3.86 5.95 -11.07
N VAL A 57 -5.10 6.41 -10.97
CA VAL A 57 -5.59 7.60 -11.69
C VAL A 57 -4.93 8.88 -11.18
N VAL A 58 -4.80 9.02 -9.85
CA VAL A 58 -4.10 10.15 -9.21
C VAL A 58 -2.64 10.17 -9.67
N LYS A 59 -1.95 9.02 -9.63
CA LYS A 59 -0.56 8.90 -10.09
C LYS A 59 -0.40 9.26 -11.56
N ARG A 60 -1.34 8.88 -12.43
CA ARG A 60 -1.34 9.27 -13.84
C ARG A 60 -1.52 10.78 -14.04
N SER A 61 -2.32 11.40 -13.19
CA SER A 61 -2.63 12.83 -13.26
C SER A 61 -1.52 13.70 -12.66
N CYS A 62 -0.72 13.15 -11.76
CA CYS A 62 0.44 13.81 -11.19
C CYS A 62 1.59 13.88 -12.21
N LYS A 63 1.85 15.08 -12.73
CA LYS A 63 2.91 15.36 -13.73
C LYS A 63 4.24 15.79 -13.10
N GLU A 64 4.35 15.77 -11.78
CA GLU A 64 5.57 16.19 -11.08
C GLU A 64 6.62 15.08 -11.17
N ALA A 65 7.54 15.26 -12.12
CA ALA A 65 8.71 14.39 -12.23
C ALA A 65 9.70 14.73 -11.12
N ALA A 66 10.12 13.73 -10.35
CA ALA A 66 11.21 13.90 -9.40
C ALA A 66 12.46 14.44 -10.12
N PRO A 67 13.15 15.45 -9.55
CA PRO A 67 14.30 16.07 -10.17
C PRO A 67 15.39 15.04 -10.47
N ASP A 68 16.01 15.14 -11.65
CA ASP A 68 16.98 14.14 -12.12
C ASP A 68 18.21 14.04 -11.21
N THR A 69 18.54 15.11 -10.48
CA THR A 69 19.58 15.12 -9.45
C THR A 69 19.29 14.13 -8.32
N LEU A 70 18.03 14.03 -7.87
CA LEU A 70 17.63 13.08 -6.84
C LEU A 70 17.68 11.64 -7.35
N LYS A 71 17.23 11.41 -8.59
CA LYS A 71 17.34 10.09 -9.23
C LYS A 71 18.80 9.63 -9.34
N ALA A 72 19.68 10.51 -9.80
CA ALA A 72 21.12 10.23 -9.90
C ALA A 72 21.74 9.92 -8.52
N ALA A 73 21.39 10.69 -7.49
CA ALA A 73 21.86 10.47 -6.13
C ALA A 73 21.39 9.12 -5.55
N ILE A 74 20.12 8.75 -5.77
CA ILE A 74 19.58 7.45 -5.33
C ILE A 74 20.28 6.30 -6.06
N LEU A 75 20.45 6.40 -7.38
CA LEU A 75 21.12 5.37 -8.17
C LEU A 75 22.59 5.18 -7.77
N SER A 76 23.31 6.27 -7.48
CA SER A 76 24.67 6.18 -6.95
C SER A 76 24.70 5.38 -5.65
N ARG A 77 23.86 5.75 -4.68
CA ARG A 77 23.81 5.09 -3.36
C ARG A 77 23.44 3.61 -3.46
N LEU A 78 22.53 3.26 -4.37
CA LEU A 78 22.17 1.86 -4.63
C LEU A 78 23.33 1.07 -5.27
N HIS A 79 24.09 1.69 -6.19
CA HIS A 79 25.27 1.06 -6.79
C HIS A 79 26.42 0.86 -5.79
N GLU A 80 26.64 1.85 -4.92
CA GLU A 80 27.61 1.77 -3.83
C GLU A 80 27.24 0.65 -2.85
N GLY A 81 25.96 0.56 -2.44
CA GLY A 81 25.47 -0.51 -1.56
C GLY A 81 25.49 -1.90 -2.18
N ARG A 82 25.34 -2.04 -3.50
CA ARG A 82 25.45 -3.33 -4.22
C ARG A 82 26.89 -3.78 -4.48
N SER A 83 27.85 -2.84 -4.57
CA SER A 83 29.26 -3.17 -4.83
C SER A 83 29.98 -3.74 -3.61
N ALA A 84 29.36 -3.70 -2.42
CA ALA A 84 29.87 -4.33 -1.19
C ALA A 84 29.37 -5.78 -0.99
N ALA A 85 28.61 -6.33 -1.94
CA ALA A 85 28.20 -7.74 -1.97
C ALA A 85 28.94 -8.47 -3.09
N VAL A 86 30.26 -8.58 -2.97
CA VAL A 86 31.11 -9.51 -3.72
C VAL A 86 32.13 -10.14 -2.78
#